data_AF-A0A660RW84-F1
#
_entry.id   AF-A0A660RW84-F1
#
_cell.length_a   1.000
_cell.length_b   1.000
_cell.length_c   1.000
_cell.angle_alpha   90.00
_cell.angle_beta   90.00
_cell.angle_gamma   90.00
#
_symmetry.space_group_name_H-M   'P 1'
#
loop_
_entity.id
_entity.type
_entity.pdbx_description
1 polymer ?
#
loop_
_entity_poly.entity_id
_entity_poly.type
_entity_poly.pdbx_seq_one_letter_code
_entity_poly.pdbx_strand_id
1 'polypeptide(L)'
;MLQLNIAFLWHMHQPLYLDPTRDCFAMPWVRLHAVKSYSDMIACLDSRPEAKVTFNLVPSLLLQIQYYLQGKTDDFMELSRRPAADLSPSDQEFILT
;
A
#
# COMPACT_ATOMS: atom_id res chain seq x y z
N MET A 1 -22.66 -12.13 34.77
CA MET A 1 -22.59 -11.96 33.30
C MET A 1 -21.41 -12.75 32.80
N LEU A 2 -21.54 -13.49 31.68
CA LEU A 2 -20.42 -14.21 31.07
C LEU A 2 -19.51 -13.22 30.33
N GLN A 3 -18.19 -13.42 30.44
CA GLN A 3 -17.20 -12.60 29.74
C GLN A 3 -17.25 -12.89 28.23
N LEU A 4 -17.43 -11.86 27.41
CA LEU A 4 -17.28 -11.97 25.95
C LEU A 4 -15.80 -11.82 25.60
N ASN A 5 -15.27 -12.80 24.86
CA ASN A 5 -13.91 -12.75 24.31
C ASN A 5 -14.00 -12.33 22.85
N ILE A 6 -13.30 -11.26 22.48
CA ILE A 6 -13.26 -10.70 21.12
C ILE A 6 -11.82 -10.80 20.62
N ALA A 7 -11.65 -11.24 19.37
CA ALA A 7 -10.37 -11.24 18.67
C ALA A 7 -10.51 -10.43 17.38
N PHE A 8 -9.71 -9.36 17.26
CA PHE A 8 -9.60 -8.60 16.02
C PHE A 8 -8.44 -9.16 15.19
N LEU A 9 -8.74 -9.56 13.95
CA LEU A 9 -7.76 -10.02 12.98
C LEU A 9 -7.80 -9.12 11.75
N TRP A 10 -6.68 -8.50 11.44
CA TRP A 10 -6.49 -7.68 10.25
C TRP A 10 -5.59 -8.41 9.26
N HIS A 11 -6.19 -8.89 8.19
CA HIS A 11 -5.49 -9.57 7.10
C HIS A 11 -5.07 -8.54 6.05
N MET A 12 -3.77 -8.27 5.99
CA MET A 12 -3.17 -7.25 5.13
C MET A 12 -2.57 -7.94 3.92
N HIS A 13 -3.24 -7.82 2.78
CA HIS A 13 -2.89 -8.51 1.55
C HIS A 13 -2.85 -7.55 0.37
N GLN A 14 -1.85 -7.74 -0.48
CA GLN A 14 -1.81 -7.22 -1.85
C GLN A 14 -1.34 -8.35 -2.79
N PRO A 15 -1.97 -8.49 -3.97
CA PRO A 15 -1.46 -9.33 -5.06
C PRO A 15 -0.02 -8.95 -5.44
N LEU A 16 0.70 -9.86 -6.09
CA LEU A 16 2.01 -9.54 -6.68
C LEU A 16 1.79 -8.70 -7.95
N TYR A 17 2.11 -7.41 -7.86
CA TYR A 17 2.02 -6.45 -8.97
C TYR A 17 3.34 -6.22 -9.69
N LEU A 18 4.46 -6.73 -9.18
CA LEU A 18 5.75 -6.59 -9.85
C LEU A 18 5.68 -7.31 -11.21
N ASP A 19 5.85 -6.54 -12.30
CA ASP A 19 5.98 -7.08 -13.65
C ASP A 19 7.44 -7.50 -13.87
N PRO A 20 7.72 -8.81 -14.05
CA PRO A 20 9.08 -9.30 -14.22
C PRO A 20 9.72 -8.90 -15.55
N THR A 21 8.91 -8.43 -16.52
CA THR A 21 9.38 -8.01 -17.85
C THR A 21 9.76 -6.53 -17.86
N ARG A 22 8.93 -5.70 -17.23
CA ARG A 22 9.13 -4.25 -17.17
C ARG A 22 9.99 -3.80 -16.00
N ASP A 23 10.22 -4.68 -15.03
CA ASP A 23 10.91 -4.42 -13.76
C ASP A 23 10.29 -3.26 -12.93
N CYS A 24 9.00 -3.00 -13.14
CA CYS A 24 8.21 -2.02 -12.41
C CYS A 24 6.89 -2.64 -11.91
N PHE A 25 6.19 -1.98 -11.00
CA PHE A 25 4.88 -2.44 -10.56
C PHE A 25 3.81 -2.04 -11.58
N ALA A 26 2.99 -3.01 -11.96
CA ALA A 26 1.86 -2.80 -12.87
C ALA A 26 0.75 -1.94 -12.24
N MET A 27 0.63 -1.96 -10.90
CA MET A 27 -0.36 -1.18 -10.16
C MET A 27 0.25 -0.54 -8.91
N PRO A 28 -0.26 0.63 -8.48
CA PRO A 28 0.32 1.41 -7.39
C PRO A 28 -0.14 0.95 -5.99
N TRP A 29 -0.95 -0.11 -5.92
CA TRP A 29 -1.76 -0.42 -4.73
C TRP A 29 -0.95 -0.75 -3.49
N VAL A 30 0.19 -1.43 -3.63
CA VAL A 30 1.08 -1.68 -2.49
C VAL A 30 1.53 -0.36 -1.86
N ARG A 31 2.01 0.59 -2.68
CA ARG A 31 2.45 1.90 -2.18
C ARG A 31 1.27 2.70 -1.64
N LEU A 32 0.18 2.82 -2.40
CA LEU A 32 -0.96 3.64 -2.01
C LEU A 32 -1.61 3.15 -0.71
N HIS A 33 -1.78 1.83 -0.54
CA HIS A 33 -2.30 1.28 0.71
C HIS A 33 -1.25 1.23 1.83
N ALA A 34 0.04 1.24 1.53
CA ALA A 34 1.05 1.38 2.58
C ALA A 34 1.04 2.79 3.18
N VAL A 35 0.94 3.84 2.33
CA VAL A 35 0.93 5.24 2.80
C VAL A 35 -0.43 5.69 3.32
N LYS A 36 -1.51 5.00 2.95
CA LYS A 36 -2.89 5.29 3.35
C LYS A 36 -3.57 4.01 3.83
N SER A 37 -4.35 4.08 4.91
CA SER A 37 -5.04 2.94 5.54
C SER A 37 -4.12 2.02 6.36
N TYR A 38 -3.06 1.42 5.81
CA TYR A 38 -2.25 0.48 6.60
C TYR A 38 -1.52 1.17 7.76
N SER A 39 -0.93 2.33 7.48
CA SER A 39 -0.35 3.22 8.50
C SER A 39 -1.40 3.69 9.50
N ASP A 40 -2.58 4.11 9.03
CA ASP A 40 -3.65 4.64 9.86
C ASP A 40 -4.18 3.61 10.87
N MET A 41 -4.26 2.33 10.46
CA MET A 41 -4.68 1.23 11.33
C MET A 41 -3.71 1.02 12.50
N ILE A 42 -2.40 1.15 12.24
CA ILE A 42 -1.37 1.06 13.28
C ILE A 42 -1.44 2.29 14.18
N ALA A 43 -1.51 3.50 13.59
CA ALA A 43 -1.56 4.76 14.33
C ALA A 43 -2.78 4.85 15.26
N CYS A 44 -3.91 4.24 14.90
CA CYS A 44 -5.09 4.16 15.76
C CYS A 44 -4.79 3.46 17.11
N LEU A 45 -3.86 2.52 17.13
CA LEU A 45 -3.47 1.76 18.32
C LEU A 45 -2.55 2.54 19.26
N ASP A 46 -1.84 3.56 18.78
CA ASP A 46 -1.00 4.41 19.64
C ASP A 46 -1.83 5.08 20.74
N SER A 47 -3.10 5.36 20.46
CA SER A 47 -4.07 5.91 21.41
C SER A 47 -4.76 4.86 22.30
N ARG A 48 -4.54 3.56 22.05
CA ARG A 48 -5.21 2.43 22.71
C ARG A 48 -4.26 1.24 22.93
N PRO A 49 -3.21 1.38 23.76
CA PRO A 49 -2.22 0.33 23.99
C PRO A 49 -2.79 -0.96 24.61
N GLU A 50 -3.97 -0.89 25.22
CA GLU A 50 -4.68 -2.04 25.78
C GLU A 50 -5.40 -2.91 24.74
N ALA A 51 -5.60 -2.39 23.53
CA ALA A 51 -6.31 -3.10 22.48
C ALA A 51 -5.53 -4.34 22.00
N LYS A 52 -6.17 -5.50 22.04
CA LYS A 52 -5.59 -6.76 21.53
C LYS A 52 -6.02 -6.97 20.09
N VAL A 53 -5.09 -6.75 19.16
CA VAL A 53 -5.30 -6.95 17.73
C VAL A 53 -4.19 -7.82 17.14
N THR A 54 -4.52 -8.59 16.12
CA THR A 54 -3.55 -9.38 15.36
C THR A 54 -3.48 -8.87 13.93
N PHE A 55 -2.30 -8.48 13.47
CA PHE A 55 -2.04 -8.21 12.07
C PHE A 55 -1.44 -9.46 11.43
N ASN A 56 -2.05 -9.91 10.34
CA ASN A 56 -1.47 -10.89 9.45
C ASN A 56 -0.99 -10.19 8.18
N LEU A 57 0.32 -10.20 7.95
CA LEU A 57 0.95 -9.59 6.77
C LEU A 57 1.31 -10.69 5.78
N VAL A 58 0.73 -10.64 4.58
CA VAL A 58 1.03 -11.64 3.55
C VAL A 58 2.43 -11.42 2.97
N PRO A 59 3.24 -12.47 2.73
CA PRO A 59 4.60 -12.32 2.21
C PRO A 59 4.71 -11.53 0.91
N SER A 60 3.72 -11.64 0.00
CA SER A 60 3.67 -10.87 -1.24
C SER A 60 3.61 -9.36 -1.00
N LEU A 61 2.89 -8.92 0.04
CA LEU A 61 2.84 -7.52 0.42
C LEU A 61 4.21 -7.05 0.93
N LEU A 62 4.81 -7.80 1.86
CA LEU A 62 6.10 -7.44 2.45
C LEU A 62 7.22 -7.37 1.41
N LEU A 63 7.28 -8.34 0.49
CA LEU A 63 8.27 -8.38 -0.57
C LEU A 63 8.20 -7.11 -1.45
N GLN A 64 7.00 -6.70 -1.83
CA GLN A 64 6.81 -5.55 -2.71
C GLN A 64 7.11 -4.23 -1.98
N ILE A 65 6.78 -4.11 -0.68
CA ILE A 65 7.22 -2.97 0.14
C ILE A 65 8.74 -2.86 0.13
N GLN A 66 9.46 -3.97 0.31
CA GLN A 66 10.93 -3.98 0.26
C GLN A 66 11.46 -3.53 -1.11
N TYR A 67 10.81 -3.93 -2.19
CA TYR A 67 11.18 -3.48 -3.53
C TYR A 67 10.96 -1.98 -3.75
N TYR A 68 9.87 -1.39 -3.23
CA TYR A 68 9.71 0.07 -3.24
C TYR A 68 10.83 0.77 -2.44
N LEU A 69 11.23 0.23 -1.28
CA LEU A 69 12.34 0.77 -0.49
C LEU A 69 13.69 0.68 -1.21
N GLN A 70 13.84 -0.28 -2.13
CA GLN A 70 15.02 -0.44 -3.00
C GLN A 70 14.95 0.43 -4.26
N GLY A 71 13.92 1.26 -4.42
CA GLY A 71 13.79 2.20 -5.53
C GLY A 71 12.96 1.71 -6.71
N LYS A 72 12.32 0.52 -6.63
CA LYS A 72 11.31 0.16 -7.63
C LYS A 72 10.13 1.12 -7.56
N THR A 73 9.49 1.32 -8.71
CA THR A 73 8.42 2.31 -8.89
C THR A 73 7.27 1.75 -9.71
N ASP A 74 6.23 2.55 -9.83
CA ASP A 74 5.03 2.32 -10.64
C ASP A 74 4.79 3.53 -11.55
N ASP A 75 4.13 3.33 -12.70
CA ASP A 75 3.92 4.42 -13.67
C ASP A 75 3.15 5.60 -13.06
N PHE A 76 2.20 5.31 -12.14
CA PHE A 76 1.42 6.36 -11.45
C PHE A 76 2.31 7.22 -10.55
N MET A 77 3.29 6.63 -9.87
CA MET A 77 4.25 7.32 -9.01
C MET A 77 5.18 8.21 -9.81
N GLU A 78 5.73 7.71 -10.93
CA GLU A 78 6.62 8.49 -11.79
C GLU A 78 5.89 9.69 -12.40
N LEU A 79 4.67 9.48 -12.90
CA LEU A 79 3.87 10.57 -13.45
C LEU A 79 3.43 11.57 -12.36
N SER A 80 3.06 11.10 -11.17
CA SER A 80 2.67 11.97 -10.05
C SER A 80 3.80 12.85 -9.51
N ARG A 81 5.07 12.50 -9.78
CA ARG A 81 6.25 13.28 -9.38
C ARG A 81 6.61 14.39 -10.36
N ARG A 82 6.10 14.33 -11.60
CA ARG A 82 6.38 15.34 -12.62
C ARG A 82 5.54 16.60 -12.36
N PRO A 83 6.08 17.81 -12.65
CA PRO A 83 5.26 19.01 -12.67
C PRO A 83 4.07 18.82 -13.63
N ALA A 84 2.87 19.23 -13.21
CA ALA A 84 1.66 19.05 -14.01
C ALA A 84 1.76 19.73 -15.39
N ALA A 85 2.49 20.85 -15.48
CA ALA A 85 2.75 21.55 -16.73
C ALA A 85 3.55 20.73 -17.76
N ASP A 86 4.30 19.73 -17.30
CA ASP A 86 5.15 18.88 -18.14
C ASP A 86 4.43 17.59 -18.57
N LEU A 87 3.20 17.34 -18.11
CA LEU A 87 2.43 16.15 -18.46
C LEU A 87 1.84 16.28 -19.87
N SER A 88 2.05 15.26 -20.68
CA SER A 88 1.40 15.16 -22.00
C SER A 88 -0.11 14.94 -21.85
N PRO A 89 -0.93 15.20 -22.89
CA PRO A 89 -2.36 14.90 -22.83
C PRO A 89 -2.67 13.43 -22.48
N SER A 90 -1.85 12.48 -22.95
CA SER A 90 -1.99 11.06 -22.60
C SER A 90 -1.59 10.76 -21.16
N ASP A 91 -0.57 11.43 -20.62
CA ASP A 91 -0.21 11.28 -19.20
C ASP A 91 -1.34 11.81 -18.29
N GLN A 92 -1.95 12.93 -18.67
CA GLN A 92 -3.08 13.51 -17.94
C GLN A 92 -4.30 12.59 -17.99
N GLU A 93 -4.63 12.06 -19.16
CA GLU A 93 -5.70 11.08 -19.32
C GLU A 93 -5.46 9.87 -18.43
N PHE A 94 -4.27 9.27 -18.49
CA PHE A 94 -3.90 8.10 -17.69
C PHE A 94 -4.04 8.32 -16.17
N ILE A 95 -3.65 9.48 -15.65
CA ILE A 95 -3.71 9.73 -14.19
C ILE A 95 -5.15 10.05 -13.72
N LEU A 96 -5.99 10.58 -14.59
CA LEU A 96 -7.34 11.04 -14.24
C LEU A 96 -8.43 9.96 -14.42
N THR A 97 -8.13 8.86 -15.11
CA THR A 97 -9.06 7.75 -15.37
C THR A 97 -8.62 6.47 -14.69
#